data_AF-A0A7R7ZQ35-F1
#
_entry.id   AF-A0A7R7ZQ35-F1
#
_cell.length_a   1.000
_cell.length_b   1.000
_cell.length_c   1.000
_cell.angle_alpha   90.00
_cell.angle_beta   90.00
_cell.angle_gamma   90.00
#
_symmetry.space_group_name_H-M   'P 1'
#
loop_
_entity.id
_entity.type
_entity.pdbx_description
1 polymer ?
#
loop_
_entity_poly.entity_id
_entity_poly.type
_entity_poly.pdbx_seq_one_letter_code
_entity_poly.pdbx_strand_id
1 'polypeptide(L)'
;MPLHVPQPMRALEITFWFFALHDMSEAYVSRKKCRVDTENLSMWRKMGLPLDDMGHFVVDFAAETQVEAFFFKALVRLLCQLVNLEAGDTPQWTRMDDAFNRWYDMLPPSFSCSIDWPCSTAKDEEQIPSTETVYHESWFCSDLCAITMSFYHMARMLLLIHRPVDVFLTGQPQNALDVLSTYYSLQRDLRQHAMKIIPIARAIPDDRVRKNLLQPLYTAGRSLFDTNDRQDLLDILLEIESDLGFATEYRLKDLSGEWGIPWQTQNRIRADEECQRA
;
A
#
# COMPACT_ATOMS: atom_id res chain seq x y z
N MET A 1 9.05 -42.97 10.07
CA MET A 1 8.44 -41.63 9.87
C MET A 1 7.52 -41.70 8.67
N PRO A 2 6.22 -41.42 8.79
CA PRO A 2 5.37 -41.29 7.61
C PRO A 2 5.81 -40.04 6.82
N LEU A 3 6.17 -40.23 5.56
CA LEU A 3 6.44 -39.14 4.62
C LEU A 3 5.15 -38.34 4.43
N HIS A 4 5.12 -37.09 4.88
CA HIS A 4 3.98 -36.21 4.67
C HIS A 4 3.91 -35.85 3.18
N VAL A 5 2.94 -36.42 2.47
CA VAL A 5 2.70 -36.11 1.05
C VAL A 5 2.30 -34.63 0.96
N PRO A 6 2.95 -33.81 0.11
CA PRO A 6 2.55 -32.41 -0.06
C PRO A 6 1.09 -32.35 -0.50
N GLN A 7 0.27 -31.56 0.19
CA GLN A 7 -1.13 -31.34 -0.20
C GLN A 7 -1.15 -30.53 -1.51
N PRO A 8 -1.41 -31.15 -2.67
CA PRO A 8 -1.17 -30.52 -3.96
C PRO A 8 -2.05 -29.29 -4.17
N MET A 9 -3.28 -29.32 -3.65
CA MET A 9 -4.20 -28.18 -3.70
C MET A 9 -3.74 -27.01 -2.84
N ARG A 10 -3.20 -27.26 -1.64
CA ARG A 10 -2.70 -26.20 -0.76
C ARG A 10 -1.45 -25.54 -1.35
N ALA A 11 -0.56 -26.34 -1.93
CA ALA A 11 0.62 -25.81 -2.63
C ALA A 11 0.20 -24.95 -3.84
N LEU A 12 -0.76 -25.44 -4.64
CA LEU A 12 -1.30 -24.70 -5.79
C LEU A 12 -1.94 -23.38 -5.36
N GLU A 13 -2.75 -23.38 -4.31
CA GLU A 13 -3.38 -22.18 -3.76
C GLU A 13 -2.33 -21.15 -3.33
N ILE A 14 -1.32 -21.57 -2.56
CA ILE A 14 -0.23 -20.70 -2.12
C ILE A 14 0.50 -20.10 -3.34
N THR A 15 0.89 -20.93 -4.31
CA THR A 15 1.57 -20.47 -5.53
C THR A 15 0.70 -19.49 -6.33
N PHE A 16 -0.61 -19.75 -6.43
CA PHE A 16 -1.54 -18.86 -7.11
C PHE A 16 -1.59 -17.47 -6.46
N TRP A 17 -1.70 -17.40 -5.13
CA TRP A 17 -1.77 -16.12 -4.43
C TRP A 17 -0.44 -15.35 -4.45
N PHE A 18 0.69 -16.05 -4.42
CA PHE A 18 1.99 -15.41 -4.69
C PHE A 18 2.04 -14.83 -6.11
N PHE A 19 1.62 -15.62 -7.11
CA PHE A 19 1.55 -15.16 -8.49
C PHE A 19 0.65 -13.93 -8.63
N ALA A 20 -0.57 -13.95 -8.08
CA ALA A 20 -1.53 -12.85 -8.20
C ALA A 20 -1.00 -11.54 -7.59
N LEU A 21 -0.38 -11.59 -6.41
CA LEU A 21 0.21 -10.42 -5.76
C LEU A 21 1.39 -9.85 -6.57
N HIS A 22 2.26 -10.70 -7.09
CA HIS A 22 3.40 -10.28 -7.91
C HIS A 22 2.96 -9.75 -9.27
N ASP A 23 1.99 -10.39 -9.91
CA ASP A 23 1.40 -9.94 -11.17
C ASP A 23 0.73 -8.57 -11.00
N MET A 24 -0.02 -8.36 -9.91
CA MET A 24 -0.58 -7.05 -9.54
C MET A 24 0.50 -5.99 -9.37
N SER A 25 1.57 -6.30 -8.64
CA SER A 25 2.67 -5.36 -8.39
C SER A 25 3.41 -5.00 -9.68
N GLU A 26 3.67 -5.98 -10.54
CA GLU A 26 4.32 -5.78 -11.84
C GLU A 26 3.44 -5.01 -12.82
N ALA A 27 2.14 -5.29 -12.84
CA ALA A 27 1.15 -4.55 -13.61
C ALA A 27 1.13 -3.07 -13.19
N TYR A 28 1.17 -2.80 -11.88
CA TYR A 28 1.27 -1.44 -11.34
C TYR A 28 2.58 -0.74 -11.75
N VAL A 29 3.74 -1.40 -11.57
CA VAL A 29 5.06 -0.83 -11.92
C VAL A 29 5.16 -0.54 -13.42
N SER A 30 4.73 -1.48 -14.26
CA SER A 30 4.87 -1.40 -15.71
C SER A 30 3.73 -0.65 -16.41
N ARG A 31 2.71 -0.20 -15.65
CA ARG A 31 1.48 0.43 -16.15
C ARG A 31 0.77 -0.42 -17.22
N LYS A 32 0.67 -1.72 -16.96
CA LYS A 32 0.01 -2.72 -17.81
C LYS A 32 -1.14 -3.36 -17.06
N LYS A 33 -2.02 -4.06 -17.78
CA LYS A 33 -3.03 -4.91 -17.15
C LYS A 33 -2.36 -6.16 -16.55
N CYS A 34 -2.92 -6.65 -15.46
CA CYS A 34 -2.59 -7.93 -14.85
C CYS A 34 -2.75 -9.06 -15.89
N ARG A 35 -1.88 -10.07 -15.81
CA ARG A 35 -1.98 -11.31 -16.60
C ARG A 35 -3.03 -12.25 -16.04
N VAL A 36 -3.28 -12.21 -14.72
CA VAL A 36 -4.36 -12.97 -14.09
C VAL A 36 -5.71 -12.43 -14.56
N ASP A 37 -6.61 -13.34 -14.94
CA ASP A 37 -7.98 -12.97 -15.32
C ASP A 37 -8.78 -12.58 -14.06
N THR A 38 -9.00 -11.28 -13.90
CA THR A 38 -9.67 -10.72 -12.72
C THR A 38 -11.17 -11.02 -12.67
N GLU A 39 -11.76 -11.34 -13.82
CA GLU A 39 -13.21 -11.57 -13.98
C GLU A 39 -13.58 -13.05 -13.89
N ASN A 40 -12.61 -13.97 -13.92
CA ASN A 40 -12.86 -15.40 -13.77
C ASN A 40 -13.18 -15.80 -12.32
N LEU A 41 -14.44 -15.59 -11.90
CA LEU A 41 -14.92 -15.92 -10.55
C LEU A 41 -14.69 -17.39 -10.18
N SER A 42 -14.81 -18.32 -11.14
CA SER A 42 -14.61 -19.75 -10.89
C SER A 42 -13.19 -20.08 -10.45
N MET A 43 -12.19 -19.41 -11.02
CA MET A 43 -10.80 -19.54 -10.65
C MET A 43 -10.55 -19.02 -9.23
N TRP A 44 -11.02 -17.80 -8.92
CA TRP A 44 -10.85 -17.20 -7.59
C TRP A 44 -11.50 -18.04 -6.49
N ARG A 45 -12.73 -18.54 -6.70
CA ARG A 45 -13.41 -19.44 -5.76
C ARG A 45 -12.65 -20.76 -5.59
N LYS A 46 -12.15 -21.35 -6.68
CA LYS A 46 -11.36 -22.59 -6.65
C LYS A 46 -10.04 -22.43 -5.89
N MET A 47 -9.50 -21.20 -5.84
CA MET A 47 -8.31 -20.84 -5.06
C MET A 47 -8.64 -20.31 -3.65
N GLY A 48 -9.84 -20.62 -3.15
CA GLY A 48 -10.23 -20.37 -1.77
C GLY A 48 -10.56 -18.92 -1.45
N LEU A 49 -10.98 -18.11 -2.43
CA LEU A 49 -11.60 -16.81 -2.16
C LEU A 49 -13.13 -16.99 -2.08
N PRO A 50 -13.76 -16.77 -0.92
CA PRO A 50 -15.20 -16.88 -0.81
C PRO A 50 -15.88 -15.69 -1.52
N LEU A 51 -16.60 -16.00 -2.59
CA LEU A 51 -17.32 -15.02 -3.42
C LEU A 51 -18.75 -15.48 -3.66
N ASP A 52 -19.72 -14.58 -3.54
CA ASP A 52 -21.10 -14.81 -3.99
C ASP A 52 -21.18 -14.90 -5.52
N ASP A 53 -22.34 -15.26 -6.08
CA ASP A 53 -22.55 -15.39 -7.52
C ASP A 53 -22.30 -14.10 -8.32
N MET A 54 -22.40 -12.94 -7.66
CA MET A 54 -22.14 -11.62 -8.23
C MET A 54 -20.65 -11.21 -8.14
N GLY A 55 -19.82 -12.04 -7.50
CA GLY A 55 -18.39 -11.79 -7.31
C GLY A 55 -18.07 -10.87 -6.13
N HIS A 56 -19.01 -10.64 -5.22
CA HIS A 56 -18.76 -9.95 -3.97
C HIS A 56 -18.10 -10.89 -2.96
N PHE A 57 -17.16 -10.33 -2.20
CA PHE A 57 -16.54 -11.02 -1.08
C PHE A 57 -17.56 -11.27 0.03
N VAL A 58 -17.62 -12.52 0.50
CA VAL A 58 -18.51 -12.95 1.59
C VAL A 58 -17.70 -13.76 2.58
N VAL A 59 -17.87 -13.53 3.88
CA VAL A 59 -17.14 -14.24 4.93
C VAL A 59 -18.09 -14.61 6.06
N ASP A 60 -17.97 -15.86 6.53
CA ASP A 60 -18.61 -16.30 7.77
C ASP A 60 -17.58 -16.30 8.90
N PHE A 61 -17.59 -15.22 9.69
CA PHE A 61 -16.67 -15.03 10.81
C PHE A 61 -16.78 -16.12 11.90
N ALA A 62 -17.92 -16.81 12.01
CA ALA A 62 -18.13 -17.81 13.06
C ALA A 62 -17.45 -19.15 12.74
N ALA A 63 -17.18 -19.42 11.46
CA ALA A 63 -16.67 -20.70 10.98
C ALA A 63 -15.17 -20.71 10.66
N GLU A 64 -14.53 -19.54 10.58
CA GLU A 64 -13.22 -19.41 9.94
C GLU A 64 -12.09 -19.02 10.91
N THR A 65 -11.04 -19.85 10.94
CA THR A 65 -9.86 -19.66 11.81
C THR A 65 -8.77 -18.79 11.18
N GLN A 66 -8.95 -18.35 9.93
CA GLN A 66 -7.96 -17.57 9.15
C GLN A 66 -8.64 -16.42 8.39
N VAL A 67 -9.53 -15.70 9.08
CA VAL A 67 -10.29 -14.59 8.49
C VAL A 67 -9.36 -13.56 7.85
N GLU A 68 -8.22 -13.21 8.46
CA GLU A 68 -7.29 -12.24 7.88
C GLU A 68 -6.80 -12.65 6.49
N ALA A 69 -6.60 -13.94 6.26
CA ALA A 69 -6.15 -14.46 4.97
C ALA A 69 -7.20 -14.25 3.87
N PHE A 70 -8.49 -14.43 4.17
CA PHE A 70 -9.55 -14.17 3.21
C PHE A 70 -9.65 -12.69 2.86
N PHE A 71 -9.53 -11.80 3.85
CA PHE A 71 -9.52 -10.35 3.62
C PHE A 71 -8.33 -9.90 2.78
N PHE A 72 -7.12 -10.41 3.06
CA PHE A 72 -5.95 -10.14 2.24
C PHE A 72 -6.14 -10.62 0.80
N LYS A 73 -6.61 -11.85 0.61
CA LYS A 73 -6.90 -12.41 -0.72
C LYS A 73 -7.95 -11.60 -1.49
N ALA A 74 -9.01 -11.18 -0.81
CA ALA A 74 -10.04 -10.33 -1.39
C ALA A 74 -9.46 -8.98 -1.85
N LEU A 75 -8.62 -8.37 -1.00
CA LEU A 75 -7.94 -7.12 -1.33
C LEU A 75 -6.99 -7.28 -2.52
N VAL A 76 -6.20 -8.37 -2.59
CA VAL A 76 -5.31 -8.65 -3.73
C VAL A 76 -6.12 -8.71 -5.03
N ARG A 77 -7.27 -9.39 -5.03
CA ARG A 77 -8.16 -9.41 -6.21
C ARG A 77 -8.66 -8.01 -6.57
N LEU A 78 -9.11 -7.23 -5.60
CA LEU A 78 -9.57 -5.85 -5.83
C LEU A 78 -8.44 -4.97 -6.41
N LEU A 79 -7.21 -5.13 -5.93
CA LEU A 79 -6.04 -4.44 -6.48
C LEU A 79 -5.74 -4.85 -7.92
N CYS A 80 -5.82 -6.14 -8.26
CA CYS A 80 -5.68 -6.58 -9.65
C CYS A 80 -6.72 -5.89 -10.55
N GLN A 81 -7.97 -5.79 -10.10
CA GLN A 81 -9.04 -5.11 -10.84
C GLN A 81 -8.81 -3.59 -10.93
N LEU A 82 -8.33 -2.97 -9.84
CA LEU A 82 -8.02 -1.53 -9.79
C LEU A 82 -6.89 -1.15 -10.75
N VAL A 83 -5.82 -1.95 -10.83
CA VAL A 83 -4.71 -1.72 -11.77
C VAL A 83 -5.16 -1.91 -13.23
N ASN A 84 -6.20 -2.71 -13.46
CA ASN A 84 -6.81 -2.91 -14.77
C ASN A 84 -7.84 -1.83 -15.15
N LEU A 85 -8.17 -0.90 -14.23
CA LEU A 85 -9.20 0.12 -14.42
C LEU A 85 -8.85 1.02 -15.62
N GLU A 86 -9.83 1.26 -16.49
CA GLU A 86 -9.63 2.14 -17.64
C GLU A 86 -9.87 3.61 -17.26
N ALA A 87 -8.96 4.49 -17.67
CA ALA A 87 -9.07 5.90 -17.34
C ALA A 87 -10.32 6.53 -17.97
N GLY A 88 -11.15 7.16 -17.15
CA GLY A 88 -12.37 7.83 -17.60
C GLY A 88 -13.63 6.96 -17.67
N ASP A 89 -13.57 5.67 -17.32
CA ASP A 89 -14.77 4.83 -17.14
C ASP A 89 -15.42 5.11 -15.77
N THR A 90 -16.33 6.08 -15.73
CA THR A 90 -17.03 6.47 -14.50
C THR A 90 -17.81 5.30 -13.87
N PRO A 91 -18.65 4.54 -14.61
CA PRO A 91 -19.35 3.39 -14.03
C PRO A 91 -18.43 2.31 -13.46
N GLN A 92 -17.28 2.05 -14.08
CA GLN A 92 -16.31 1.08 -13.57
C GLN A 92 -15.60 1.61 -12.33
N TRP A 93 -15.20 2.89 -12.32
CA TRP A 93 -14.59 3.54 -11.16
C TRP A 93 -15.53 3.54 -9.95
N THR A 94 -16.81 3.90 -10.12
CA THR A 94 -17.81 3.90 -9.03
C THR A 94 -18.00 2.50 -8.46
N ARG A 95 -18.11 1.48 -9.33
CA ARG A 95 -18.20 0.08 -8.87
C ARG A 95 -16.97 -0.35 -8.07
N MET A 96 -15.79 0.14 -8.45
CA MET A 96 -14.55 -0.13 -7.73
C MET A 96 -14.53 0.56 -6.36
N ASP A 97 -14.85 1.85 -6.28
CA ASP A 97 -14.92 2.58 -5.02
C ASP A 97 -15.94 1.92 -4.05
N ASP A 98 -17.12 1.58 -4.55
CA ASP A 98 -18.13 0.85 -3.77
C ASP A 98 -17.64 -0.52 -3.28
N ALA A 99 -16.86 -1.24 -4.10
CA ALA A 99 -16.31 -2.54 -3.73
C ALA A 99 -15.27 -2.42 -2.61
N PHE A 100 -14.41 -1.40 -2.66
CA PHE A 100 -13.46 -1.12 -1.58
C PHE A 100 -14.16 -0.64 -0.30
N ASN A 101 -15.20 0.18 -0.40
CA ASN A 101 -16.00 0.60 0.75
C ASN A 101 -16.68 -0.61 1.43
N ARG A 102 -17.35 -1.47 0.64
CA ARG A 102 -17.94 -2.71 1.18
C ARG A 102 -16.91 -3.62 1.84
N TRP A 103 -15.74 -3.80 1.23
CA TRP A 103 -14.67 -4.61 1.81
C TRP A 103 -14.18 -4.02 3.15
N TYR A 104 -14.01 -2.70 3.22
CA TYR A 104 -13.57 -2.02 4.44
C TYR A 104 -14.61 -2.09 5.57
N ASP A 105 -15.89 -1.91 5.25
CA ASP A 105 -16.99 -1.96 6.23
C ASP A 105 -17.15 -3.34 6.88
N MET A 106 -16.63 -4.40 6.24
CA MET A 106 -16.63 -5.77 6.77
C MET A 106 -15.38 -6.11 7.59
N LEU A 107 -14.38 -5.23 7.71
CA LEU A 107 -13.12 -5.58 8.36
C LEU A 107 -13.31 -6.03 9.81
N PRO A 108 -12.72 -7.16 10.22
CA PRO A 108 -12.74 -7.55 11.62
C PRO A 108 -11.81 -6.67 12.46
N PRO A 109 -11.98 -6.64 13.79
CA PRO A 109 -11.17 -5.80 14.67
C PRO A 109 -9.66 -6.03 14.59
N SER A 110 -9.19 -7.21 14.13
CA SER A 110 -7.76 -7.52 13.97
C SER A 110 -7.04 -6.65 12.93
N PHE A 111 -7.77 -5.97 12.05
CA PHE A 111 -7.21 -4.97 11.11
C PHE A 111 -7.14 -3.56 11.69
N SER A 112 -7.57 -3.35 12.94
CA SER A 112 -7.35 -2.08 13.62
C SER A 112 -5.89 -1.97 14.04
N CYS A 113 -5.31 -0.77 13.92
CA CYS A 113 -4.02 -0.49 14.50
C CYS A 113 -4.10 -0.68 16.03
N SER A 114 -3.18 -1.45 16.58
CA SER A 114 -3.17 -1.79 18.01
C SER A 114 -2.59 -0.67 18.85
N ILE A 115 -1.63 0.08 18.31
CA ILE A 115 -0.94 1.19 18.99
C ILE A 115 -0.54 2.22 17.93
N ASP A 116 -1.07 3.44 18.04
CA ASP A 116 -0.57 4.62 17.36
C ASP A 116 0.26 5.43 18.38
N TRP A 117 1.59 5.34 18.28
CA TRP A 117 2.50 5.97 19.24
C TRP A 117 3.15 7.25 18.65
N PRO A 118 3.04 8.41 19.33
CA PRO A 118 3.84 9.58 18.99
C PRO A 118 5.28 9.40 19.51
N CYS A 119 6.21 9.16 18.60
CA CYS A 119 7.63 9.07 18.85
C CYS A 119 8.28 10.46 18.74
N SER A 120 8.77 10.99 19.86
CA SER A 120 9.65 12.16 19.87
C SER A 120 11.08 11.67 19.73
N THR A 121 11.79 12.07 18.67
CA THR A 121 13.25 11.91 18.65
C THR A 121 13.83 12.91 19.65
N ALA A 122 14.08 12.46 20.88
CA ALA A 122 15.00 13.15 21.78
C ALA A 122 16.39 13.07 21.12
N LYS A 123 16.72 14.07 20.30
CA LYS A 123 18.13 14.31 19.99
C LYS A 123 18.76 14.75 21.29
N ASP A 124 19.79 14.01 21.71
CA ASP A 124 20.57 14.27 22.91
C ASP A 124 20.81 15.76 23.11
N GLU A 125 20.67 16.18 24.36
CA GLU A 125 20.82 17.55 24.84
C GLU A 125 22.12 18.17 24.33
N GLU A 126 22.07 18.93 23.23
CA GLU A 126 22.80 20.17 23.04
C GLU A 126 22.42 20.83 21.69
N GLN A 127 21.75 21.97 21.82
CA GLN A 127 21.64 23.09 20.88
C GLN A 127 20.47 23.12 19.87
N ILE A 128 19.70 24.20 20.02
CA ILE A 128 18.67 24.81 19.16
C ILE A 128 17.25 24.24 19.34
N PRO A 129 16.21 25.08 19.57
CA PRO A 129 14.82 24.64 19.53
C PRO A 129 14.43 24.33 18.07
N SER A 130 14.87 23.17 17.59
CA SER A 130 14.30 22.57 16.40
C SER A 130 12.88 22.12 16.74
N THR A 131 11.93 22.45 15.87
CA THR A 131 10.53 22.05 16.00
C THR A 131 10.49 20.54 16.19
N GLU A 132 10.06 20.06 17.36
CA GLU A 132 9.95 18.62 17.63
C GLU A 132 9.03 18.00 16.58
N THR A 133 9.61 17.32 15.59
CA THR A 133 8.87 16.51 14.64
C THR A 133 8.43 15.24 15.36
N VAL A 134 7.16 15.19 15.74
CA VAL A 134 6.53 14.00 16.29
C VAL A 134 6.34 13.01 15.15
N TYR A 135 7.08 11.91 15.17
CA TYR A 135 6.90 10.81 14.24
C TYR A 135 5.81 9.88 14.78
N HIS A 136 4.96 9.36 13.91
CA HIS A 136 3.98 8.35 14.29
C HIS A 136 4.45 6.97 13.84
N GLU A 137 4.29 6.00 14.73
CA GLU A 137 4.44 4.57 14.46
C GLU A 137 3.08 3.88 14.60
N SER A 138 2.76 2.97 13.69
CA SER A 138 1.52 2.19 13.71
C SER A 138 1.82 0.69 13.78
N TRP A 139 1.42 0.07 14.89
CA TRP A 139 1.69 -1.34 15.18
C TRP A 139 0.44 -2.20 14.98
N PHE A 140 0.58 -3.32 14.27
CA PHE A 140 -0.51 -4.27 14.02
C PHE A 140 -0.29 -5.60 14.74
N CYS A 141 -1.36 -6.28 15.10
CA CYS A 141 -1.31 -7.62 15.72
C CYS A 141 -0.74 -8.72 14.80
N SER A 142 -0.65 -8.47 13.49
CA SER A 142 -0.19 -9.45 12.49
C SER A 142 0.42 -8.75 11.28
N ASP A 143 1.50 -9.31 10.74
CA ASP A 143 2.13 -8.88 9.49
C ASP A 143 1.12 -8.80 8.35
N LEU A 144 0.20 -9.77 8.29
CA LEU A 144 -0.80 -9.83 7.23
C LEU A 144 -1.75 -8.63 7.30
N CYS A 145 -2.13 -8.20 8.50
CA CYS A 145 -2.96 -7.01 8.69
C CYS A 145 -2.20 -5.75 8.26
N ALA A 146 -0.94 -5.60 8.68
CA ALA A 146 -0.10 -4.46 8.28
C ALA A 146 0.06 -4.37 6.76
N ILE A 147 0.38 -5.50 6.10
CA ILE A 147 0.49 -5.59 4.64
C ILE A 147 -0.84 -5.24 3.99
N THR A 148 -1.94 -5.86 4.43
CA THR A 148 -3.28 -5.63 3.87
C THR A 148 -3.68 -4.16 3.99
N MET A 149 -3.51 -3.54 5.16
CA MET A 149 -3.89 -2.15 5.38
C MET A 149 -3.00 -1.16 4.60
N SER A 150 -1.71 -1.45 4.46
CA SER A 150 -0.83 -0.65 3.61
C SER A 150 -1.27 -0.65 2.14
N PHE A 151 -1.64 -1.81 1.61
CA PHE A 151 -2.15 -1.97 0.26
C PHE A 151 -3.55 -1.39 0.08
N TYR A 152 -4.42 -1.46 1.10
CA TYR A 152 -5.71 -0.81 1.08
C TYR A 152 -5.57 0.70 0.96
N HIS A 153 -4.71 1.33 1.77
CA HIS A 153 -4.47 2.77 1.67
C HIS A 153 -3.84 3.15 0.34
N MET A 154 -2.91 2.34 -0.20
CA MET A 154 -2.42 2.51 -1.56
C MET A 154 -3.58 2.48 -2.59
N ALA A 155 -4.48 1.52 -2.49
CA ALA A 155 -5.64 1.41 -3.38
C ALA A 155 -6.54 2.65 -3.32
N ARG A 156 -6.82 3.16 -2.11
CA ARG A 156 -7.60 4.39 -1.93
C ARG A 156 -6.91 5.58 -2.59
N MET A 157 -5.59 5.72 -2.45
CA MET A 157 -4.84 6.76 -3.15
C MET A 157 -4.95 6.63 -4.67
N LEU A 158 -4.81 5.42 -5.21
CA LEU A 158 -4.95 5.18 -6.65
C LEU A 158 -6.36 5.50 -7.16
N LEU A 159 -7.41 5.17 -6.39
CA LEU A 159 -8.79 5.54 -6.72
C LEU A 159 -8.98 7.06 -6.74
N LEU A 160 -8.40 7.78 -5.78
CA LEU A 160 -8.43 9.24 -5.74
C LEU A 160 -7.72 9.86 -6.95
N ILE A 161 -6.55 9.32 -7.32
CA ILE A 161 -5.74 9.78 -8.45
C ILE A 161 -6.46 9.51 -9.79
N HIS A 162 -7.10 8.36 -9.93
CA HIS A 162 -7.82 7.96 -11.15
C HIS A 162 -9.29 8.38 -11.16
N ARG A 163 -9.71 9.26 -10.24
CA ARG A 163 -11.10 9.73 -10.18
C ARG A 163 -11.50 10.38 -11.52
N PRO A 164 -12.60 9.93 -12.17
CA PRO A 164 -13.10 10.52 -13.40
C PRO A 164 -13.38 12.02 -13.26
N VAL A 165 -13.10 12.80 -14.32
CA VAL A 165 -13.15 14.27 -14.29
C VAL A 165 -14.56 14.79 -14.05
N ASP A 166 -15.57 14.15 -14.63
CA ASP A 166 -16.98 14.44 -14.41
C ASP A 166 -17.33 14.29 -12.92
N VAL A 167 -16.96 13.18 -12.28
CA VAL A 167 -17.19 12.98 -10.84
C VAL A 167 -16.36 13.96 -9.99
N PHE A 168 -15.11 14.20 -10.38
CA PHE A 168 -14.19 15.07 -9.66
C PHE A 168 -14.70 16.52 -9.61
N LEU A 169 -15.22 17.05 -10.73
CA LEU A 169 -15.66 18.44 -10.83
C LEU A 169 -17.13 18.66 -10.45
N THR A 170 -17.98 17.62 -10.44
CA THR A 170 -19.42 17.77 -10.16
C THR A 170 -19.85 17.32 -8.76
N GLY A 171 -18.96 16.75 -7.96
CA GLY A 171 -19.28 16.15 -6.64
C GLY A 171 -19.74 17.10 -5.53
N GLN A 172 -19.98 18.39 -5.80
CA GLN A 172 -20.48 19.36 -4.82
C GLN A 172 -21.86 19.91 -5.21
N PRO A 173 -22.94 19.54 -4.50
CA PRO A 173 -24.32 19.82 -4.93
C PRO A 173 -24.76 21.30 -4.82
N GLN A 174 -23.93 22.23 -4.32
CA GLN A 174 -24.41 23.58 -3.98
C GLN A 174 -23.54 24.78 -4.39
N ASN A 175 -22.39 24.62 -5.06
CA ASN A 175 -21.62 25.78 -5.49
C ASN A 175 -20.99 25.58 -6.88
N ALA A 176 -21.00 26.65 -7.67
CA ALA A 176 -20.29 26.74 -8.94
C ALA A 176 -18.85 26.23 -8.77
N LEU A 177 -18.42 25.32 -9.65
CA LEU A 177 -17.06 24.81 -9.88
C LEU A 177 -15.97 25.41 -8.97
N ASP A 178 -15.96 25.05 -7.68
CA ASP A 178 -14.87 25.41 -6.77
C ASP A 178 -13.75 24.39 -6.95
N VAL A 179 -13.08 24.54 -8.10
CA VAL A 179 -11.97 23.69 -8.53
C VAL A 179 -10.86 23.72 -7.48
N LEU A 180 -10.63 24.88 -6.85
CA LEU A 180 -9.56 25.05 -5.86
C LEU A 180 -9.84 24.22 -4.59
N SER A 181 -11.05 24.30 -4.00
CA SER A 181 -11.39 23.45 -2.85
C SER A 181 -11.40 21.96 -3.20
N THR A 182 -11.77 21.62 -4.43
CA THR A 182 -11.71 20.25 -4.93
C THR A 182 -10.27 19.71 -4.91
N TYR A 183 -9.30 20.49 -5.41
CA TYR A 183 -7.88 20.12 -5.34
C TYR A 183 -7.35 20.05 -3.90
N TYR A 184 -7.75 20.99 -3.02
CA TYR A 184 -7.36 20.92 -1.61
C TYR A 184 -7.92 19.69 -0.89
N SER A 185 -9.16 19.29 -1.19
CA SER A 185 -9.73 18.04 -0.67
C SER A 185 -8.92 16.85 -1.17
N LEU A 186 -8.65 16.77 -2.47
CA LEU A 186 -7.84 15.68 -3.04
C LEU A 186 -6.48 15.58 -2.36
N GLN A 187 -5.78 16.70 -2.21
CA GLN A 187 -4.47 16.75 -1.55
C GLN A 187 -4.55 16.28 -0.09
N ARG A 188 -5.58 16.73 0.65
CA ARG A 188 -5.81 16.32 2.03
C ARG A 188 -6.08 14.82 2.13
N ASP A 189 -6.97 14.30 1.29
CA ASP A 189 -7.42 12.91 1.33
C ASP A 189 -6.25 11.96 0.92
N LEU A 190 -5.44 12.35 -0.07
CA LEU A 190 -4.20 11.65 -0.41
C LEU A 190 -3.20 11.65 0.75
N ARG A 191 -2.99 12.81 1.40
CA ARG A 191 -2.10 12.91 2.57
C ARG A 191 -2.60 12.02 3.71
N GLN A 192 -3.90 11.98 3.98
CA GLN A 192 -4.47 11.14 5.04
C GLN A 192 -4.12 9.66 4.84
N HIS A 193 -4.22 9.15 3.61
CA HIS A 193 -3.83 7.77 3.32
C HIS A 193 -2.32 7.55 3.35
N ALA A 194 -1.52 8.49 2.85
CA ALA A 194 -0.06 8.42 2.96
C ALA A 194 0.39 8.33 4.44
N MET A 195 -0.25 9.13 5.31
CA MET A 195 -0.02 9.14 6.76
C MET A 195 -0.57 7.90 7.49
N LYS A 196 -1.23 6.97 6.79
CA LYS A 196 -1.53 5.63 7.31
C LYS A 196 -0.55 4.57 6.85
N ILE A 197 0.23 4.83 5.79
CA ILE A 197 1.22 3.88 5.24
C ILE A 197 2.59 4.09 5.91
N ILE A 198 3.06 5.33 5.98
CA ILE A 198 4.42 5.65 6.47
C ILE A 198 4.64 5.19 7.92
N PRO A 199 3.71 5.43 8.87
CA PRO A 199 3.84 4.92 10.24
C PRO A 199 3.98 3.40 10.36
N ILE A 200 3.45 2.62 9.41
CA ILE A 200 3.59 1.15 9.39
C ILE A 200 5.05 0.77 9.13
N ALA A 201 5.72 1.50 8.24
CA ALA A 201 7.13 1.26 7.94
C ALA A 201 8.04 1.71 9.11
N ARG A 202 7.68 2.82 9.77
CA ARG A 202 8.43 3.34 10.93
C ARG A 202 8.37 2.44 12.16
N ALA A 203 7.31 1.63 12.30
CA ALA A 203 7.20 0.64 13.37
C ALA A 203 8.20 -0.53 13.26
N ILE A 204 9.20 -0.44 12.36
CA ILE A 204 10.24 -1.44 12.10
C ILE A 204 9.64 -2.86 12.03
N PRO A 205 8.72 -3.10 11.08
CA PRO A 205 8.01 -4.37 11.03
C PRO A 205 8.92 -5.49 10.49
N ASP A 206 8.47 -6.74 10.59
CA ASP A 206 9.21 -7.89 10.05
C ASP A 206 9.53 -7.72 8.56
N ASP A 207 10.61 -8.36 8.10
CA ASP A 207 11.06 -8.35 6.70
C ASP A 207 9.95 -8.74 5.72
N ARG A 208 9.01 -9.60 6.15
CA ARG A 208 7.81 -9.97 5.37
C ARG A 208 6.90 -8.79 5.09
N VAL A 209 6.77 -7.85 6.01
CA VAL A 209 6.00 -6.63 5.83
C VAL A 209 6.81 -5.66 4.98
N ARG A 210 8.07 -5.39 5.37
CA ARG A 210 8.97 -4.45 4.69
C ARG A 210 9.06 -4.69 3.18
N LYS A 211 9.24 -5.94 2.74
CA LYS A 211 9.29 -6.30 1.30
C LYS A 211 8.02 -5.93 0.52
N ASN A 212 6.86 -5.95 1.18
CA ASN A 212 5.56 -5.66 0.57
C ASN A 212 5.20 -4.17 0.63
N LEU A 213 5.92 -3.38 1.42
CA LEU A 213 5.67 -1.95 1.58
C LEU A 213 6.23 -1.09 0.44
N LEU A 214 7.08 -1.62 -0.43
CA LEU A 214 7.72 -0.83 -1.50
C LEU A 214 6.70 -0.06 -2.37
N GLN A 215 5.66 -0.73 -2.88
CA GLN A 215 4.67 -0.07 -3.74
C GLN A 215 3.74 0.87 -2.96
N PRO A 216 3.22 0.50 -1.76
CA PRO A 216 2.51 1.43 -0.89
C PRO A 216 3.32 2.69 -0.53
N LEU A 217 4.58 2.54 -0.12
CA LEU A 217 5.47 3.65 0.25
C LEU A 217 5.76 4.56 -0.95
N TYR A 218 6.07 3.99 -2.12
CA TYR A 218 6.24 4.80 -3.31
C TYR A 218 4.97 5.62 -3.63
N THR A 219 3.79 4.99 -3.55
CA THR A 219 2.51 5.68 -3.80
C THR A 219 2.24 6.79 -2.77
N ALA A 220 2.54 6.54 -1.50
CA ALA A 220 2.50 7.52 -0.42
C ALA A 220 3.43 8.71 -0.70
N GLY A 221 4.68 8.41 -1.10
CA GLY A 221 5.72 9.38 -1.42
C GLY A 221 5.32 10.41 -2.46
N ARG A 222 4.63 9.98 -3.52
CA ARG A 222 4.12 10.88 -4.57
C ARG A 222 3.17 11.96 -4.06
N SER A 223 2.59 11.78 -2.87
CA SER A 223 1.66 12.73 -2.23
C SER A 223 2.31 13.54 -1.11
N LEU A 224 3.62 13.42 -0.88
CA LEU A 224 4.35 14.17 0.14
C LEU A 224 4.81 15.53 -0.39
N PHE A 225 4.71 16.54 0.49
CA PHE A 225 5.11 17.92 0.20
C PHE A 225 6.28 18.37 1.07
N ASP A 226 6.27 18.00 2.35
CA ASP A 226 7.27 18.43 3.33
C ASP A 226 8.61 17.73 3.08
N THR A 227 9.69 18.51 3.07
CA THR A 227 11.05 17.99 2.82
C THR A 227 11.45 16.93 3.85
N ASN A 228 11.04 17.09 5.11
CA ASN A 228 11.33 16.11 6.17
C ASN A 228 10.63 14.78 5.92
N ASP A 229 9.33 14.81 5.59
CA ASP A 229 8.56 13.59 5.27
C ASP A 229 9.14 12.89 4.03
N ARG A 230 9.58 13.67 3.03
CA ARG A 230 10.23 13.14 1.82
C ARG A 230 11.56 12.46 2.15
N GLN A 231 12.41 13.09 2.96
CA GLN A 231 13.70 12.51 3.35
C GLN A 231 13.51 11.22 4.15
N ASP A 232 12.62 11.24 5.14
CA ASP A 232 12.29 10.06 5.94
C ASP A 232 11.79 8.89 5.07
N LEU A 233 10.94 9.16 4.07
CA LEU A 233 10.51 8.13 3.11
C LEU A 233 11.68 7.58 2.28
N LEU A 234 12.61 8.43 1.83
CA LEU A 234 13.80 7.96 1.09
C LEU A 234 14.68 7.08 1.98
N ASP A 235 14.86 7.45 3.24
CA ASP A 235 15.65 6.70 4.22
C ASP A 235 15.03 5.31 4.45
N ILE A 236 13.72 5.24 4.67
CA ILE A 236 12.98 3.96 4.79
C ILE A 236 13.18 3.07 3.55
N LEU A 237 13.09 3.65 2.35
CA LEU A 237 13.24 2.89 1.09
C LEU A 237 14.69 2.42 0.86
N LEU A 238 15.68 3.20 1.29
CA LEU A 238 17.10 2.81 1.26
C LEU A 238 17.40 1.69 2.26
N GLU A 239 16.82 1.74 3.46
CA GLU A 239 16.94 0.68 4.48
C GLU A 239 16.35 -0.65 4.00
N ILE A 240 15.23 -0.61 3.26
CA ILE A 240 14.66 -1.83 2.66
C ILE A 240 15.65 -2.45 1.64
N GLU A 241 16.35 -1.64 0.84
CA GLU A 241 17.35 -2.14 -0.11
C GLU A 241 18.59 -2.67 0.61
N SER A 242 19.10 -1.97 1.62
CA SER A 242 20.30 -2.40 2.36
C SER A 242 20.08 -3.71 3.12
N ASP A 243 18.91 -3.87 3.74
CA ASP A 243 18.66 -4.99 4.65
C ASP A 243 18.19 -6.24 3.89
N LEU A 244 17.39 -6.05 2.84
CA LEU A 244 16.73 -7.16 2.14
C LEU A 244 17.27 -7.42 0.73
N GLY A 245 18.08 -6.51 0.17
CA GLY A 245 18.62 -6.62 -1.18
C GLY A 245 17.57 -6.42 -2.29
N PHE A 246 16.40 -5.87 -1.99
CA PHE A 246 15.41 -5.51 -3.01
C PHE A 246 15.81 -4.19 -3.67
N ALA A 247 15.89 -4.17 -4.99
CA ALA A 247 16.16 -2.92 -5.72
C ALA A 247 15.05 -1.89 -5.48
N THR A 248 15.37 -0.77 -4.84
CA THR A 248 14.47 0.38 -4.63
C THR A 248 14.92 1.62 -5.42
N GLU A 249 16.16 1.62 -5.93
CA GLU A 249 16.76 2.72 -6.70
C GLU A 249 15.86 3.30 -7.80
N TYR A 250 15.12 2.46 -8.53
CA TYR A 250 14.22 2.93 -9.59
C TYR A 250 13.06 3.79 -9.06
N ARG A 251 12.49 3.47 -7.89
CA ARG A 251 11.45 4.27 -7.24
C ARG A 251 12.03 5.52 -6.61
N LEU A 252 13.22 5.41 -6.02
CA LEU A 252 13.92 6.53 -5.40
C LEU A 252 14.25 7.63 -6.43
N LYS A 253 14.77 7.24 -7.61
CA LYS A 253 15.02 8.13 -8.74
C LYS A 253 13.74 8.79 -9.25
N ASP A 254 12.67 8.02 -9.38
CA ASP A 254 11.38 8.51 -9.87
C ASP A 254 10.77 9.54 -8.91
N LEU A 255 10.75 9.27 -7.60
CA LEU A 255 10.29 10.22 -6.58
C LEU A 255 11.13 11.49 -6.54
N SER A 256 12.46 11.36 -6.61
CA SER A 256 13.36 12.51 -6.64
C SER A 256 13.11 13.39 -7.86
N GLY A 257 12.86 12.77 -9.03
CA GLY A 257 12.44 13.45 -10.24
C GLY A 257 11.11 14.19 -10.09
N GLU A 258 10.08 13.52 -9.55
CA GLU A 258 8.77 14.14 -9.30
C GLU A 258 8.85 15.33 -8.33
N TRP A 259 9.72 15.26 -7.33
CA TRP A 259 9.91 16.32 -6.34
C TRP A 259 10.87 17.42 -6.79
N GLY A 260 11.53 17.27 -7.95
CA GLY A 260 12.50 18.22 -8.47
C GLY A 260 13.79 18.31 -7.65
N ILE A 261 14.12 17.27 -6.88
CA ILE A 261 15.35 17.21 -6.10
C ILE A 261 16.43 16.43 -6.86
N PRO A 262 17.70 16.88 -6.88
CA PRO A 262 18.78 16.10 -7.46
C PRO A 262 18.88 14.75 -6.74
N TRP A 263 18.92 13.66 -7.49
CA TRP A 263 19.29 12.34 -6.97
C TRP A 263 20.76 12.38 -6.54
N GLN A 264 21.02 12.92 -5.34
CA GLN A 264 22.32 12.86 -4.72
C GLN A 264 22.60 11.40 -4.44
N THR A 265 23.75 10.91 -4.87
CA THR A 265 24.24 9.57 -4.58
C THR A 265 24.52 9.45 -3.08
N GLN A 266 23.49 9.41 -2.23
CA GLN A 266 23.60 9.05 -0.81
C GLN A 266 24.28 7.67 -0.64
N ASN A 267 24.37 6.90 -1.73
CA ASN A 267 25.14 5.66 -1.88
C ASN A 267 26.68 5.82 -2.06
N ARG A 268 27.26 7.03 -2.14
CA ARG A 268 28.74 7.17 -2.13
C ARG A 268 29.32 7.39 -0.74
N ILE A 269 28.60 8.02 0.18
CA ILE A 269 29.15 8.38 1.49
C ILE A 269 29.25 7.16 2.42
N ARG A 270 28.29 6.22 2.36
CA ARG A 270 28.36 4.98 3.16
C ARG A 270 29.39 3.97 2.64
N ALA A 271 29.49 3.80 1.32
CA ALA A 271 30.44 2.86 0.72
C ALA A 271 31.91 3.32 0.86
N ASP A 272 32.16 4.63 0.75
CA ASP A 272 33.51 5.17 0.96
C ASP A 272 33.91 5.19 2.46
N GLU A 273 32.95 5.35 3.38
CA GLU A 273 33.22 5.28 4.83
C GLU A 273 33.45 3.86 5.36
N GLU A 274 32.75 2.85 4.84
CA GLU A 274 33.01 1.44 5.19
C GLU A 274 34.33 0.94 4.57
N CYS A 275 34.69 1.40 3.37
CA CYS A 275 35.99 1.11 2.75
C CYS A 275 37.16 1.84 3.45
N GLN A 276 36.90 2.92 4.19
CA GLN A 276 37.91 3.64 4.99
C GLN A 276 38.03 3.12 6.43
N ARG A 277 37.09 2.28 6.90
CA ARG A 277 37.09 1.67 8.24
C ARG A 277 37.49 0.20 8.26
N ALA A 278 37.80 -0.40 7.11
CA ALA A 278 38.38 -1.73 6.95
C ALA A 278 39.89 -1.66 6.67
#